data_AF-A0A537RIT9-F1
#
_entry.id   AF-A0A537RIT9-F1
#
_cell.length_a   1.000
_cell.length_b   1.000
_cell.length_c   1.000
_cell.angle_alpha   90.00
_cell.angle_beta   90.00
_cell.angle_gamma   90.00
#
_symmetry.space_group_name_H-M   'P 1'
#
loop_
_entity.id
_entity.type
_entity.pdbx_description
1 polymer ?
#
loop_
_entity_poly.entity_id
_entity_poly.type
_entity_poly.pdbx_seq_one_letter_code
_entity_poly.pdbx_strand_id
1 'polypeptide(L)'
;MNVAIRSSRDEDITEIAAIYRHHVLHGVASFEDIPPDEDEVARRRRAILALKLPYVVAERSGRVVGYCYASRYRARSAYRFTLEDSIYVDVAEVGRGIGRALLSTLLERCCELGYRQVVAVIGGSDQWPSIRLHETLGFTQAGLLPAVGFKF
;
A
#
# COMPACT_ATOMS: atom_id res chain seq x y z
N MET A 1 4.65 20.72 6.10
CA MET A 1 3.91 19.61 6.75
C MET A 1 4.94 18.60 7.21
N ASN A 2 5.05 18.32 8.52
CA ASN A 2 6.10 17.43 9.02
C ASN A 2 5.52 16.04 9.28
N VAL A 3 5.51 15.21 8.23
CA VAL A 3 5.24 13.77 8.32
C VAL A 3 6.59 13.09 8.13
N ALA A 4 6.97 12.21 9.05
CA ALA A 4 8.19 11.43 8.97
C ALA A 4 7.89 10.12 8.24
N ILE A 5 8.61 9.85 7.14
CA ILE A 5 8.52 8.57 6.43
C ILE A 5 9.61 7.66 6.96
N ARG A 6 9.23 6.47 7.44
CA ARG A 6 10.18 5.50 8.03
C ARG A 6 9.76 4.06 7.75
N SER A 7 10.71 3.13 7.94
CA SER A 7 10.37 1.71 7.95
C SER A 7 9.39 1.41 9.09
N SER A 8 8.42 0.55 8.81
CA SER A 8 7.48 0.03 9.81
C SER A 8 8.19 -0.78 10.89
N ARG A 9 7.63 -0.80 12.08
CA ARG A 9 8.09 -1.48 13.29
C ARG A 9 6.96 -2.33 13.87
N ASP A 10 7.30 -3.16 14.86
CA ASP A 10 6.29 -4.02 15.52
C ASP A 10 5.29 -3.19 16.34
N GLU A 11 5.73 -2.04 16.88
CA GLU A 11 4.88 -1.08 17.59
C GLU A 11 3.81 -0.40 16.70
N ASP A 12 3.98 -0.44 15.37
CA ASP A 12 3.04 0.22 14.43
C ASP A 12 1.81 -0.65 14.11
N ILE A 13 1.82 -1.94 14.48
CA ILE A 13 0.83 -2.93 13.99
C ILE A 13 -0.60 -2.52 14.34
N THR A 14 -0.84 -2.05 15.56
CA THR A 14 -2.17 -1.63 16.01
C THR A 14 -2.73 -0.51 15.12
N GLU A 15 -1.92 0.49 14.78
CA GLU A 15 -2.35 1.61 13.93
C GLU A 15 -2.49 1.20 12.45
N ILE A 16 -1.58 0.35 11.93
CA ILE A 16 -1.68 -0.22 10.59
C ILE A 16 -2.98 -1.03 10.44
N ALA A 17 -3.29 -1.88 11.43
CA ALA A 17 -4.50 -2.70 11.44
C ALA A 17 -5.77 -1.82 11.51
N ALA A 18 -5.76 -0.75 12.30
CA ALA A 18 -6.88 0.19 12.39
C ALA A 18 -7.14 0.90 11.04
N ILE A 19 -6.09 1.40 10.38
CA ILE A 19 -6.20 2.02 9.05
C ILE A 19 -6.74 1.00 8.05
N TYR A 20 -6.19 -0.22 8.02
CA TYR A 20 -6.63 -1.25 7.08
C TYR A 20 -8.08 -1.65 7.29
N ARG A 21 -8.48 -1.86 8.55
CA ARG A 21 -9.84 -2.21 8.94
C ARG A 21 -10.86 -1.23 8.37
N HIS A 22 -10.58 0.08 8.46
CA HIS A 22 -11.46 1.08 7.89
C HIS A 22 -11.65 0.88 6.37
N HIS A 23 -10.54 0.72 5.63
CA HIS A 23 -10.59 0.52 4.18
C HIS A 23 -11.24 -0.80 3.76
N VAL A 24 -11.13 -1.84 4.59
CA VAL A 24 -11.86 -3.10 4.41
C VAL A 24 -13.37 -2.90 4.61
N LEU A 25 -13.79 -2.25 5.68
CA LEU A 25 -15.23 -2.15 6.01
C LEU A 25 -15.99 -1.11 5.19
N HIS A 26 -15.31 -0.08 4.69
CA HIS A 26 -15.98 1.10 4.14
C HIS A 26 -15.55 1.45 2.70
N GLY A 27 -14.78 0.57 2.06
CA GLY A 27 -14.25 0.85 0.74
C GLY A 27 -13.89 -0.37 -0.07
N VAL A 28 -13.43 -0.07 -1.29
CA VAL A 28 -13.04 -1.03 -2.33
C VAL A 28 -11.53 -0.96 -2.63
N ALA A 29 -10.77 -0.25 -1.78
CA ALA A 29 -9.30 -0.21 -1.84
C ALA A 29 -8.65 -1.54 -1.42
N SER A 30 -9.42 -2.41 -0.76
CA SER A 30 -9.11 -3.82 -0.56
C SER A 30 -10.33 -4.65 -0.91
N PHE A 31 -10.09 -5.85 -1.44
CA PHE A 31 -11.11 -6.87 -1.71
C PHE A 31 -11.11 -7.97 -0.64
N GLU A 32 -10.70 -7.66 0.59
CA GLU A 32 -11.06 -8.46 1.77
C GLU A 32 -12.43 -8.01 2.31
N ASP A 33 -13.26 -8.96 2.76
CA ASP A 33 -14.57 -8.67 3.38
C ASP A 33 -14.46 -8.56 4.91
N ILE A 34 -13.56 -9.33 5.51
CA ILE A 34 -13.35 -9.40 6.96
C ILE A 34 -11.98 -8.80 7.25
N PRO A 35 -11.91 -7.73 8.06
CA PRO A 35 -10.63 -7.16 8.47
C PRO A 35 -9.77 -8.21 9.21
N PRO A 36 -8.49 -8.37 8.84
CA PRO A 36 -7.58 -9.19 9.64
C PRO A 36 -7.40 -8.59 11.03
N ASP A 37 -7.10 -9.45 12.01
CA ASP A 37 -6.65 -9.03 13.32
C ASP A 37 -5.18 -8.57 13.30
N GLU A 38 -4.71 -8.06 14.43
CA GLU A 38 -3.35 -7.52 14.57
C GLU A 38 -2.28 -8.61 14.36
N ASP A 39 -2.53 -9.84 14.79
CA ASP A 39 -1.61 -10.97 14.63
C ASP A 39 -1.42 -11.33 13.15
N GLU A 40 -2.51 -11.35 12.38
CA GLU A 40 -2.46 -11.59 10.95
C GLU A 40 -1.79 -10.44 10.20
N VAL A 41 -2.06 -9.18 10.57
CA VAL A 41 -1.36 -8.01 10.02
C VAL A 41 0.15 -8.08 10.31
N ALA A 42 0.54 -8.44 11.54
CA ALA A 42 1.93 -8.63 11.92
C ALA A 42 2.60 -9.78 11.17
N ARG A 43 1.89 -10.91 10.98
CA ARG A 43 2.38 -12.04 10.18
C ARG A 43 2.62 -11.63 8.71
N ARG A 44 1.68 -10.92 8.09
CA ARG A 44 1.80 -10.42 6.71
C ARG A 44 2.98 -9.46 6.57
N ARG A 45 3.12 -8.49 7.48
CA ARG A 45 4.28 -7.57 7.49
C ARG A 45 5.59 -8.34 7.61
N ARG A 46 5.71 -9.30 8.54
CA ARG A 46 6.91 -10.13 8.68
C ARG A 46 7.24 -10.91 7.41
N ALA A 47 6.24 -11.44 6.71
CA ALA A 47 6.44 -12.13 5.44
C ALA A 47 7.03 -11.21 4.34
N ILE A 48 6.56 -9.96 4.26
CA ILE A 48 7.12 -8.96 3.33
C ILE A 48 8.58 -8.63 3.70
N LEU A 49 8.85 -8.37 4.99
CA LEU A 49 10.19 -8.05 5.46
C LEU A 49 11.18 -9.22 5.29
N ALA A 50 10.73 -10.47 5.43
CA ALA A 50 11.55 -11.66 5.19
C ALA A 50 12.00 -11.76 3.72
N LEU A 51 11.24 -11.20 2.78
CA LEU A 51 11.62 -11.08 1.37
C LEU A 51 12.54 -9.87 1.10
N LYS A 52 12.95 -9.14 2.14
CA LYS A 52 13.70 -7.87 2.06
C LYS A 52 12.97 -6.79 1.28
N LEU A 53 11.64 -6.88 1.20
CA LEU A 53 10.80 -5.90 0.52
C LEU A 53 10.41 -4.76 1.48
N PRO A 54 10.25 -3.53 0.97
CA PRO A 54 9.96 -2.38 1.81
C PRO A 54 8.52 -2.42 2.35
N TYR A 55 8.40 -2.08 3.63
CA TYR A 55 7.14 -1.81 4.32
C TYR A 55 7.33 -0.52 5.13
N VAL A 56 6.68 0.54 4.71
CA VAL A 56 6.95 1.93 5.11
C VAL A 56 5.71 2.54 5.74
N VAL A 57 5.89 3.34 6.78
CA VAL A 57 4.83 4.12 7.43
C VAL A 57 5.10 5.62 7.33
N ALA A 58 4.02 6.38 7.36
CA ALA A 58 4.01 7.81 7.56
C ALA A 58 3.61 8.09 9.00
N GLU A 59 4.50 8.72 9.77
CA GLU A 59 4.27 9.10 11.15
C GLU A 59 4.05 10.61 11.26
N ARG A 60 3.05 10.99 12.05
CA ARG A 60 2.77 12.38 12.40
C ARG A 60 2.44 12.47 13.88
N SER A 61 3.19 13.29 14.61
CA SER A 61 2.98 13.49 16.06
C SER A 61 2.96 12.17 16.85
N GLY A 62 3.87 11.23 16.53
CA GLY A 62 3.96 9.94 17.22
C GLY A 62 2.90 8.91 16.82
N ARG A 63 2.09 9.18 15.79
CA ARG A 63 1.06 8.26 15.28
C ARG A 63 1.28 7.92 13.81
N VAL A 64 1.08 6.66 13.44
CA VAL A 64 1.01 6.22 12.05
C VAL A 64 -0.29 6.72 11.43
N VAL A 65 -0.16 7.51 10.38
CA VAL A 65 -1.28 8.13 9.63
C VAL A 65 -1.42 7.57 8.22
N GLY A 66 -0.60 6.59 7.86
CA GLY A 66 -0.64 5.90 6.59
C GLY A 66 0.52 4.93 6.47
N TYR A 67 0.38 3.95 5.59
CA TYR A 67 1.42 2.99 5.31
C TYR A 67 1.34 2.49 3.87
N CYS A 68 2.46 1.98 3.38
CA CYS A 68 2.54 1.31 2.10
C CYS A 68 3.56 0.19 2.14
N TYR A 69 3.40 -0.80 1.28
CA TYR A 69 4.36 -1.89 1.15
C TYR A 69 4.38 -2.40 -0.29
N ALA A 70 5.46 -3.12 -0.62
CA ALA A 70 5.56 -3.83 -1.89
C ALA A 70 5.57 -5.33 -1.66
N SER A 71 4.89 -6.07 -2.53
CA SER A 71 4.79 -7.53 -2.50
C SER A 71 5.12 -8.14 -3.87
N ARG A 72 5.28 -9.46 -3.93
CA ARG A 72 5.51 -10.17 -5.20
C ARG A 72 4.25 -10.12 -6.05
N TYR A 73 4.35 -9.61 -7.28
CA TYR A 73 3.21 -9.53 -8.19
C TYR A 73 2.64 -10.91 -8.55
N ARG A 74 3.49 -11.84 -9.02
CA ARG A 74 3.09 -13.21 -9.41
C ARG A 74 4.19 -14.22 -9.14
N ALA A 75 3.80 -15.47 -8.91
CA ALA A 75 4.73 -16.53 -8.51
C ALA A 75 5.68 -17.02 -9.62
N ARG A 76 5.32 -16.86 -10.91
CA ARG A 76 6.14 -17.38 -12.02
C ARG A 76 7.47 -16.62 -12.12
N SER A 77 8.57 -17.34 -12.32
CA SER A 77 9.95 -16.82 -12.25
C SER A 77 10.26 -15.63 -13.18
N ALA A 78 9.56 -15.50 -14.30
CA ALA A 78 9.69 -14.36 -15.20
C ALA A 78 9.24 -13.03 -14.57
N TYR A 79 8.34 -13.06 -13.58
CA TYR A 79 7.88 -11.87 -12.85
C TYR A 79 8.77 -11.49 -11.66
N ARG A 80 9.93 -12.13 -11.46
CA ARG A 80 10.79 -11.91 -10.28
C ARG A 80 11.30 -10.46 -10.09
N PHE A 81 11.23 -9.63 -11.13
CA PHE A 81 11.59 -8.20 -11.08
C PHE A 81 10.38 -7.26 -11.04
N THR A 82 9.16 -7.81 -10.94
CA THR A 82 7.91 -7.06 -10.83
C THR A 82 7.35 -7.20 -9.42
N LEU A 83 6.99 -6.06 -8.84
CA LEU A 83 6.29 -5.97 -7.56
C LEU A 83 4.89 -5.43 -7.76
N GLU A 84 4.05 -5.64 -6.75
CA GLU A 84 2.76 -4.97 -6.59
C GLU A 84 2.83 -4.08 -5.35
N ASP A 85 2.38 -2.84 -5.46
CA ASP A 85 2.28 -1.94 -4.31
C ASP A 85 0.89 -1.96 -3.68
N SER A 86 0.85 -1.60 -2.40
CA SER A 86 -0.38 -1.34 -1.68
C SER A 86 -0.16 -0.13 -0.79
N ILE A 87 -1.12 0.80 -0.77
CA ILE A 87 -1.03 2.05 -0.01
C ILE A 87 -2.37 2.40 0.64
N TYR A 88 -2.31 2.71 1.93
CA TYR A 88 -3.46 3.09 2.73
C TYR A 88 -3.13 4.31 3.58
N VAL A 89 -4.03 5.29 3.59
CA VAL A 89 -3.90 6.52 4.38
C VAL A 89 -5.10 6.60 5.31
N ASP A 90 -4.89 7.06 6.54
CA ASP A 90 -5.96 7.38 7.46
C ASP A 90 -6.93 8.38 6.81
N VAL A 91 -8.24 8.11 6.88
CA VAL A 91 -9.27 8.92 6.21
C VAL A 91 -9.30 10.37 6.70
N ALA A 92 -8.88 10.65 7.93
CA ALA A 92 -8.76 12.01 8.47
C ALA A 92 -7.53 12.77 7.92
N GLU A 93 -6.61 12.07 7.28
CA GLU A 93 -5.32 12.57 6.83
C GLU A 93 -5.19 12.59 5.29
N VAL A 94 -6.25 12.18 4.57
CA VAL A 94 -6.34 12.25 3.10
C VAL A 94 -6.21 13.70 2.60
N GLY A 95 -5.62 13.87 1.40
CA GLY A 95 -5.44 15.19 0.76
C GLY A 95 -4.26 15.99 1.30
N ARG A 96 -3.48 15.45 2.25
CA ARG A 96 -2.32 16.12 2.88
C ARG A 96 -0.97 15.75 2.26
N GLY A 97 -0.96 15.09 1.10
CA GLY A 97 0.25 14.65 0.42
C GLY A 97 0.92 13.39 0.99
N ILE A 98 0.33 12.75 2.02
CA ILE A 98 0.88 11.54 2.66
C ILE A 98 1.02 10.39 1.66
N GLY A 99 0.00 10.17 0.82
CA GLY A 99 0.04 9.11 -0.20
C GLY A 99 1.23 9.27 -1.16
N ARG A 100 1.52 10.50 -1.59
CA ARG A 100 2.68 10.81 -2.43
C ARG A 100 3.98 10.52 -1.69
N ALA A 101 4.13 11.01 -0.46
CA ALA A 101 5.35 10.83 0.30
C ALA A 101 5.66 9.34 0.55
N LEU A 102 4.66 8.56 0.94
CA LEU A 102 4.76 7.11 1.11
C LEU A 102 5.15 6.40 -0.19
N LEU A 103 4.40 6.60 -1.26
CA LEU A 103 4.61 5.88 -2.51
C LEU A 103 5.93 6.26 -3.18
N SER A 104 6.33 7.53 -3.16
CA SER A 104 7.65 7.95 -3.64
C SER A 104 8.79 7.22 -2.93
N THR A 105 8.78 7.20 -1.59
CA THR A 105 9.80 6.48 -0.81
C THR A 105 9.76 4.97 -1.05
N LEU A 106 8.58 4.38 -1.26
CA LEU A 106 8.45 2.96 -1.59
C LEU A 106 9.13 2.65 -2.93
N LEU A 107 8.84 3.45 -3.96
CA LEU A 107 9.39 3.27 -5.31
C LEU A 107 10.91 3.43 -5.35
N GLU A 108 11.45 4.43 -4.64
CA GLU A 108 12.89 4.63 -4.48
C GLU A 108 13.56 3.37 -3.89
N ARG A 109 13.03 2.85 -2.78
CA ARG A 109 13.55 1.63 -2.14
C ARG A 109 13.43 0.39 -3.04
N CYS A 110 12.32 0.25 -3.77
CA CYS A 110 12.15 -0.83 -4.74
C CYS A 110 13.19 -0.75 -5.86
N CYS A 111 13.49 0.46 -6.34
CA CYS A 111 14.51 0.69 -7.37
C CYS A 111 15.92 0.34 -6.87
N GLU A 112 16.27 0.77 -5.65
CA GLU A 112 17.56 0.45 -5.00
C GLU A 112 17.77 -1.06 -4.82
N LEU A 113 16.70 -1.82 -4.60
CA LEU A 113 16.72 -3.28 -4.52
C LEU A 113 16.81 -3.97 -5.90
N GLY A 114 16.83 -3.22 -7.00
CA GLY A 114 16.99 -3.73 -8.36
C GLY A 114 15.69 -4.21 -9.02
N TYR A 115 14.52 -3.91 -8.45
CA TYR A 115 13.25 -4.19 -9.11
C TYR A 115 13.02 -3.25 -10.30
N ARG A 116 12.30 -3.75 -11.32
CA ARG A 116 12.17 -3.09 -12.62
C ARG A 116 10.79 -2.52 -12.88
N GLN A 117 9.77 -3.08 -12.23
CA GLN A 117 8.38 -2.70 -12.44
C GLN A 117 7.62 -2.79 -11.12
N VAL A 118 6.73 -1.83 -10.90
CA VAL A 118 5.70 -1.89 -9.87
C VAL A 118 4.34 -1.82 -10.56
N VAL A 119 3.39 -2.61 -10.08
CA VAL A 119 2.00 -2.65 -10.55
C VAL A 119 1.10 -2.21 -9.40
N ALA A 120 0.18 -1.29 -9.67
CA ALA A 120 -0.88 -0.94 -8.74
C ALA A 120 -2.20 -1.55 -9.23
N VAL A 121 -2.89 -2.30 -8.38
CA VAL A 121 -4.24 -2.80 -8.66
C VAL A 121 -5.24 -1.93 -7.90
N ILE A 122 -5.93 -1.04 -8.61
CA ILE A 122 -6.86 -0.08 -8.02
C ILE A 122 -8.30 -0.59 -8.21
N GLY A 123 -8.98 -0.89 -7.09
CA GLY A 123 -10.36 -1.35 -7.08
C GLY A 123 -11.38 -0.22 -7.15
N GLY A 124 -12.50 -0.44 -7.86
CA GLY A 124 -13.58 0.55 -8.01
C GLY A 124 -13.43 1.47 -9.23
N SER A 125 -14.56 1.89 -9.81
CA SER A 125 -14.61 2.76 -10.99
C SER A 125 -14.27 4.22 -10.72
N ASP A 126 -14.45 4.68 -9.47
CA ASP A 126 -14.41 6.11 -9.13
C ASP A 126 -13.23 6.50 -8.21
N GLN A 127 -12.23 5.63 -8.07
CA GLN A 127 -11.02 5.88 -7.25
C GLN A 127 -10.03 6.86 -7.92
N TRP A 128 -10.54 7.96 -8.47
CA TRP A 128 -9.74 9.02 -9.10
C TRP A 128 -8.61 9.57 -8.23
N PRO A 129 -8.74 9.73 -6.90
CA PRO A 129 -7.62 10.16 -6.06
C PRO A 129 -6.44 9.17 -6.10
N SER A 130 -6.72 7.86 -6.10
CA SER A 130 -5.67 6.83 -6.18
C SER A 130 -5.05 6.81 -7.58
N ILE A 131 -5.87 6.85 -8.64
CA ILE A 131 -5.38 6.90 -10.03
C ILE A 131 -4.45 8.10 -10.23
N ARG A 132 -4.89 9.30 -9.85
CA ARG A 132 -4.09 10.53 -9.97
C ARG A 132 -2.80 10.49 -9.15
N LEU A 133 -2.85 9.91 -7.94
CA LEU A 133 -1.64 9.71 -7.13
C LEU A 133 -0.60 8.91 -7.92
N HIS A 134 -0.98 7.76 -8.47
CA HIS A 134 -0.08 6.90 -9.25
C HIS A 134 0.42 7.59 -10.53
N GLU A 135 -0.47 8.24 -11.30
CA GLU A 135 -0.10 8.98 -12.52
C GLU A 135 0.97 10.04 -12.24
N THR A 136 0.83 10.78 -11.13
CA THR A 136 1.80 11.81 -10.75
C THR A 136 3.17 11.28 -10.31
N LEU A 137 3.30 9.96 -10.18
CA LEU A 137 4.55 9.25 -9.91
C LEU A 137 5.01 8.42 -11.13
N GLY A 138 4.43 8.67 -12.30
CA GLY A 138 4.84 8.07 -13.58
C GLY A 138 4.20 6.73 -13.90
N PHE A 139 3.18 6.30 -13.15
CA PHE A 139 2.40 5.11 -13.53
C PHE A 139 1.54 5.41 -14.76
N THR A 140 1.34 4.38 -15.58
CA THR A 140 0.44 4.42 -16.73
C THR A 140 -0.57 3.29 -16.62
N GLN A 141 -1.81 3.54 -17.07
CA GLN A 141 -2.86 2.53 -17.04
C GLN A 141 -2.57 1.43 -18.07
N ALA A 142 -2.36 0.20 -17.60
CA ALA A 142 -2.08 -0.95 -18.45
C ALA A 142 -3.35 -1.71 -18.91
N GLY A 143 -4.47 -1.56 -18.20
CA GLY A 143 -5.73 -2.22 -18.54
C GLY A 143 -6.82 -2.02 -17.49
N LEU A 144 -8.03 -2.48 -17.80
CA LEU A 144 -9.18 -2.51 -16.91
C LEU A 144 -9.75 -3.93 -16.91
N LEU A 145 -9.99 -4.48 -15.72
CA LEU A 145 -10.62 -5.79 -15.54
C LEU A 145 -12.06 -5.58 -15.05
N PRO A 146 -13.05 -5.52 -15.96
CA PRO A 146 -14.43 -5.28 -15.57
C PRO A 146 -14.99 -6.47 -14.79
N ALA A 147 -15.73 -6.17 -13.70
CA ALA A 147 -16.45 -7.16 -12.90
C ALA A 147 -15.62 -8.36 -12.40
N VAL A 148 -14.32 -8.16 -12.14
CA VAL A 148 -13.42 -9.24 -11.69
C VAL A 148 -13.51 -9.56 -10.19
N GLY A 149 -14.18 -8.71 -9.41
CA GLY A 149 -14.49 -8.97 -8.00
C GLY A 149 -15.76 -8.25 -7.57
N PHE A 150 -16.32 -8.70 -6.46
CA PHE A 150 -17.58 -8.22 -5.90
C PHE A 150 -17.40 -7.93 -4.40
N LYS A 151 -17.87 -6.76 -3.96
CA LYS A 151 -17.86 -6.33 -2.57
C LYS A 151 -18.92 -5.25 -2.36
N PHE A 152 -19.88 -5.54 -1.47
CA PHE A 152 -21.14 -4.82 -1.19
C PHE A 152 -22.15 -4.78 -2.33
#